data_AF-F9X2U8-F1
#
_entry.id   AF-F9X2U8-F1
#
_cell.length_a   1.000
_cell.length_b   1.000
_cell.length_c   1.000
_cell.angle_alpha   90.00
_cell.angle_beta   90.00
_cell.angle_gamma   90.00
#
_symmetry.space_group_name_H-M   'P 1'
#
loop_
_entity.id
_entity.type
_entity.pdbx_description
1 polymer ?
#
loop_
_entity_poly.entity_id
_entity_poly.type
_entity_poly.pdbx_seq_one_letter_code
_entity_poly.pdbx_strand_id
1 'polypeptide(L)'
;KAGLSVFHQLHCLGTLRNFIWDLMYDRVDKEKLLRSWPKDVTTPTYDEAIHGMWHIAHCMDYLRQGLQCSADLSLEFVREFSGPAVVDGLNYPHVCANWDEVWTYAKKY
;
A
#
# COMPACT_ATOMS: atom_id res chain seq x y z
N LYS A 1 -2.46 18.68 -14.95
CA LYS A 1 -3.46 18.20 -13.96
C LYS A 1 -2.69 17.45 -12.88
N ALA A 2 -3.02 17.61 -11.60
CA ALA A 2 -2.37 16.95 -10.47
C ALA A 2 -3.45 16.48 -9.48
N GLY A 3 -3.11 15.52 -8.62
CA GLY A 3 -4.00 15.03 -7.56
C GLY A 3 -3.21 14.80 -6.27
N LEU A 4 -3.90 14.75 -5.13
CA LEU A 4 -3.24 14.44 -3.86
C LEU A 4 -2.74 12.99 -3.85
N SER A 5 -1.48 12.80 -3.47
CA SER A 5 -0.84 11.48 -3.39
C SER A 5 -1.63 10.47 -2.56
N VAL A 6 -2.30 10.92 -1.49
CA VAL A 6 -3.08 10.04 -0.60
C VAL A 6 -4.17 9.25 -1.31
N PHE A 7 -4.79 9.78 -2.36
CA PHE A 7 -5.81 9.01 -3.11
C PHE A 7 -5.20 7.92 -3.98
N HIS A 8 -4.03 8.17 -4.55
CA HIS A 8 -3.30 7.12 -5.28
C HIS A 8 -2.80 6.06 -4.29
N GLN A 9 -2.29 6.46 -3.12
CA GLN A 9 -1.89 5.52 -2.06
C GLN A 9 -3.07 4.64 -1.61
N LEU A 10 -4.25 5.22 -1.41
CA LEU A 10 -5.47 4.46 -1.07
C LEU A 10 -5.89 3.51 -2.21
N HIS A 11 -5.79 3.93 -3.47
CA HIS A 11 -5.99 3.06 -4.62
C HIS A 11 -5.02 1.87 -4.59
N CYS A 12 -3.72 2.12 -4.40
CA CYS A 12 -2.70 1.08 -4.32
C CYS A 12 -2.98 0.08 -3.19
N LEU A 13 -3.34 0.57 -2.00
CA LEU A 13 -3.72 -0.29 -0.88
C LEU A 13 -4.93 -1.17 -1.21
N GLY A 14 -5.96 -0.60 -1.86
CA GLY A 14 -7.13 -1.35 -2.32
C GLY A 14 -6.79 -2.42 -3.37
N THR A 15 -5.94 -2.08 -4.34
CA THR A 15 -5.46 -3.01 -5.37
C THR A 15 -4.68 -4.16 -4.74
N LEU A 16 -3.77 -3.89 -3.81
CA LEU A 16 -3.02 -4.92 -3.08
C LEU A 16 -3.96 -5.84 -2.28
N ARG A 17 -4.95 -5.28 -1.59
CA ARG A 17 -5.97 -6.06 -0.87
C ARG A 17 -6.71 -7.02 -1.80
N ASN A 18 -7.16 -6.55 -2.97
CA ASN A 18 -7.87 -7.38 -3.93
C ASN A 18 -6.95 -8.47 -4.50
N PHE A 19 -5.71 -8.12 -4.84
CA PHE A 19 -4.70 -9.08 -5.30
C PHE A 19 -4.46 -10.21 -4.29
N ILE A 20 -4.31 -9.86 -2.99
CA ILE A 20 -4.19 -10.86 -1.91
C ILE A 20 -5.43 -11.76 -1.87
N TRP A 21 -6.63 -11.20 -1.99
CA TRP A 21 -7.86 -11.99 -2.04
C TRP A 21 -7.88 -12.95 -3.22
N ASP A 22 -7.51 -12.49 -4.41
CA ASP A 22 -7.49 -13.33 -5.60
C ASP A 22 -6.48 -14.48 -5.48
N LEU A 23 -5.33 -14.24 -4.82
CA LEU A 23 -4.39 -15.31 -4.45
C LEU A 23 -4.98 -16.28 -3.43
N MET A 24 -5.59 -15.78 -2.34
CA MET A 24 -6.13 -16.62 -1.25
C MET A 24 -7.28 -17.52 -1.70
N TYR A 25 -8.04 -17.10 -2.71
CA TYR A 25 -9.17 -17.85 -3.25
C TYR A 25 -8.84 -18.57 -4.57
N ASP A 26 -7.56 -18.75 -4.90
CA ASP A 26 -7.07 -19.42 -6.12
C ASP A 26 -7.75 -18.91 -7.42
N ARG A 27 -8.04 -17.60 -7.49
CA ARG A 27 -8.68 -16.97 -8.66
C ARG A 27 -7.69 -16.61 -9.76
N VAL A 28 -6.40 -16.81 -9.51
CA VAL A 28 -5.29 -16.48 -10.40
C VAL A 28 -4.26 -17.61 -10.42
N ASP A 29 -3.59 -17.78 -11.56
CA ASP A 29 -2.47 -18.73 -11.71
C ASP A 29 -1.19 -18.13 -11.13
N LYS A 30 -0.79 -18.60 -9.94
CA LYS A 30 0.39 -18.11 -9.22
C LYS A 30 1.69 -18.30 -10.00
N GLU A 31 1.88 -19.42 -10.70
CA GLU A 31 3.09 -19.68 -11.48
C GLU A 31 3.20 -18.68 -12.64
N LYS A 32 2.08 -18.34 -13.27
CA LYS A 32 2.01 -17.33 -14.32
C LYS A 32 2.31 -15.94 -13.79
N LEU A 33 1.78 -15.57 -12.62
CA LEU A 33 2.06 -14.28 -11.99
C LEU A 33 3.54 -14.13 -11.61
N LEU A 34 4.15 -15.17 -11.03
CA LEU A 34 5.57 -15.13 -10.69
C LEU A 34 6.46 -14.98 -11.94
N ARG A 35 6.09 -15.59 -13.06
CA ARG A 35 6.79 -15.43 -14.34
C ARG A 35 6.68 -14.02 -14.91
N SER A 36 5.61 -13.28 -14.60
CA SER A 36 5.41 -11.89 -15.06
C SER A 36 5.89 -10.85 -14.04
N TRP A 37 6.53 -11.25 -12.95
CA TRP A 37 7.08 -10.31 -11.98
C TRP A 37 8.16 -9.42 -12.63
N PRO A 38 8.06 -8.08 -12.50
CA PRO A 38 8.99 -7.17 -13.15
C PRO A 38 10.37 -7.21 -12.49
N LYS A 39 11.42 -7.00 -13.29
CA LYS A 39 12.78 -6.74 -12.76
C LYS A 39 13.01 -5.26 -12.41
N ASP A 40 12.22 -4.38 -13.02
CA ASP A 40 12.33 -2.93 -12.90
C ASP A 40 10.92 -2.31 -12.92
N VAL A 41 10.70 -1.34 -12.04
CA VAL A 41 9.45 -0.59 -11.90
C VAL A 41 9.57 0.89 -12.28
N THR A 42 10.63 1.27 -13.01
CA THR A 42 10.90 2.67 -13.36
C THR A 42 10.35 3.08 -14.73
N THR A 43 10.20 2.14 -15.66
CA THR A 43 9.75 2.43 -17.03
C THR A 43 8.65 1.46 -17.50
N PRO A 44 7.39 1.66 -17.08
CA PRO A 44 6.27 0.83 -17.52
C PRO A 44 5.83 1.17 -18.95
N THR A 45 5.28 0.18 -19.63
CA THR A 45 4.31 0.42 -20.71
C THR A 45 2.97 0.92 -20.14
N TYR A 46 2.09 1.44 -20.99
CA TYR A 46 0.76 1.88 -20.54
C TYR A 46 -0.01 0.77 -19.82
N ASP A 47 -0.06 -0.44 -20.38
CA ASP A 47 -0.80 -1.57 -19.80
C ASP A 47 -0.22 -2.02 -18.46
N GLU A 48 1.11 -2.07 -18.35
CA GLU A 48 1.80 -2.36 -17.09
C GLU A 48 1.51 -1.31 -16.02
N ALA A 49 1.43 -0.02 -16.39
CA ALA A 49 1.18 1.06 -15.45
C ALA A 49 -0.21 0.99 -14.81
N ILE A 50 -1.17 0.33 -15.47
CA ILE A 50 -2.56 0.23 -15.01
C ILE A 50 -2.96 -1.18 -14.57
N HIS A 51 -2.23 -2.22 -14.97
CA HIS A 51 -2.54 -3.62 -14.68
C HIS A 51 -1.30 -4.49 -14.43
N GLY A 52 -1.54 -5.75 -14.04
CA GLY A 52 -0.50 -6.78 -13.98
C GLY A 52 0.50 -6.62 -12.84
N MET A 53 1.54 -7.45 -12.87
CA MET A 53 2.50 -7.57 -11.77
C MET A 53 3.43 -6.36 -11.65
N TRP A 54 3.64 -5.63 -12.73
CA TRP A 54 4.29 -4.33 -12.66
C TRP A 54 3.53 -3.38 -11.75
N HIS A 55 2.22 -3.23 -11.96
CA HIS A 55 1.39 -2.34 -11.16
C HIS A 55 1.46 -2.71 -9.67
N ILE A 56 1.35 -4.01 -9.36
CA ILE A 56 1.49 -4.51 -7.98
C ILE A 56 2.87 -4.18 -7.37
N ALA A 57 3.95 -4.41 -8.11
CA ALA A 57 5.30 -4.14 -7.62
C ALA A 57 5.56 -2.64 -7.38
N HIS A 58 5.12 -1.78 -8.30
CA HIS A 58 5.18 -0.33 -8.13
C HIS A 58 4.32 0.13 -6.95
N CYS A 59 3.10 -0.40 -6.77
CA CYS A 59 2.24 -0.06 -5.64
C CYS A 59 2.94 -0.31 -4.29
N MET A 60 3.65 -1.43 -4.15
CA MET A 60 4.42 -1.75 -2.94
C MET A 60 5.53 -0.72 -2.69
N ASP A 61 6.32 -0.36 -3.71
CA ASP A 61 7.37 0.65 -3.56
C ASP A 61 6.80 2.04 -3.30
N TYR A 62 5.71 2.42 -3.98
CA TYR A 62 5.06 3.71 -3.81
C TYR A 62 4.50 3.89 -2.39
N LEU A 63 3.85 2.86 -1.82
CA LEU A 63 3.40 2.89 -0.44
C LEU A 63 4.57 2.98 0.54
N ARG A 64 5.66 2.25 0.31
CA ARG A 64 6.91 2.37 1.10
C ARG A 64 7.43 3.81 1.09
N GLN A 65 7.49 4.46 -0.09
CA GLN A 65 7.90 5.86 -0.20
C GLN A 65 6.97 6.78 0.60
N GLY A 66 5.65 6.57 0.51
CA GLY A 66 4.67 7.32 1.29
C GLY A 66 4.91 7.21 2.80
N LEU A 67 5.13 5.98 3.30
CA LEU A 67 5.45 5.74 4.71
C LEU A 67 6.76 6.41 5.14
N GLN A 68 7.79 6.43 4.29
CA GLN A 68 9.05 7.11 4.61
C GLN A 68 8.91 8.63 4.62
N CYS A 69 8.10 9.21 3.73
CA CYS A 69 7.89 10.65 3.64
C CYS A 69 7.03 11.19 4.79
N SER A 70 6.03 10.42 5.24
CA SER A 70 5.09 10.84 6.29
C SER A 70 5.38 10.21 7.65
N ALA A 71 6.46 9.44 7.77
CA ALA A 71 6.89 8.63 8.91
C ALA A 71 6.07 8.80 10.21
N ASP A 72 5.38 7.74 10.62
CA ASP A 72 4.74 7.68 11.93
C ASP A 72 5.81 7.49 13.01
N LEU A 73 5.95 8.48 13.90
CA LEU A 73 6.94 8.48 14.99
C LEU A 73 6.35 8.03 16.33
N SER A 74 5.13 7.47 16.33
CA SER A 74 4.50 6.92 17.53
C SER A 74 5.33 5.76 18.09
N LEU A 75 5.53 5.74 19.41
CA LEU A 75 6.26 4.65 20.07
C LEU A 75 5.35 3.43 20.21
N GLU A 76 5.78 2.31 19.64
CA GLU A 76 5.17 1.02 19.89
C GLU A 76 5.98 0.25 20.93
N PHE A 77 5.29 -0.25 21.96
CA PHE A 77 5.92 -1.04 23.01
C PHE A 77 5.84 -2.54 22.69
N VAL A 78 6.79 -3.28 23.24
CA VAL A 78 6.81 -4.74 23.13
C VAL A 78 5.68 -5.32 23.98
N ARG A 79 4.91 -6.26 23.42
CA ARG A 79 3.93 -7.07 24.15
C ARG A 79 4.42 -8.51 24.28
N GLU A 80 4.27 -9.05 25.48
CA GLU A 80 4.52 -10.46 25.75
C GLU A 80 3.23 -11.26 25.54
N PHE A 81 3.33 -12.32 24.75
CA PHE A 81 2.30 -13.33 24.56
C PHE A 81 2.81 -14.66 25.15
N SER A 82 2.02 -15.73 25.05
CA SER A 82 2.53 -17.10 25.28
C SER A 82 3.50 -17.51 24.14
N GLY A 83 4.66 -16.84 24.05
CA GLY A 83 5.61 -16.91 22.94
C GLY A 83 6.61 -15.74 22.95
N PRO A 84 7.40 -15.57 21.88
CA PRO A 84 8.34 -14.45 21.78
C PRO A 84 7.64 -13.09 21.87
N ALA A 85 8.30 -12.11 22.46
CA ALA A 85 7.80 -10.76 22.57
C ALA A 85 7.77 -10.09 21.19
N VAL A 86 6.69 -9.37 20.87
CA VAL A 86 6.47 -8.75 19.55
C VAL A 86 5.98 -7.31 19.68
N VAL A 87 6.23 -6.53 18.64
CA VAL A 87 5.59 -5.22 18.39
C VAL A 87 4.44 -5.48 17.41
N ASP A 88 3.20 -5.28 17.87
CA ASP A 88 2.00 -5.73 17.17
C ASP A 88 1.12 -4.60 16.59
N GLY A 89 1.47 -3.34 16.84
CA GLY A 89 0.70 -2.18 16.38
C GLY A 89 -0.64 -1.97 17.10
N LEU A 90 -0.97 -2.71 18.16
CA LEU A 90 -2.29 -2.64 18.78
C LEU A 90 -2.39 -1.59 19.89
N ASN A 91 -3.41 -0.72 19.77
CA ASN A 91 -3.79 0.30 20.75
C ASN A 91 -2.70 1.35 21.04
N TYR A 92 -1.93 1.75 20.03
CA TYR A 92 -1.01 2.89 20.14
C TYR A 92 -1.68 4.17 19.64
N PRO A 93 -1.49 5.31 20.33
CA PRO A 93 -2.03 6.58 19.87
C PRO A 93 -1.25 7.05 18.64
N HIS A 94 -1.95 7.31 17.54
CA HIS A 94 -1.40 7.89 16.33
C HIS A 94 -1.91 9.33 16.18
N VAL A 95 -1.09 10.22 15.61
CA VAL A 95 -1.52 11.58 15.26
C VAL A 95 -1.87 11.62 13.78
N CYS A 96 -3.16 11.61 13.48
CA CYS A 96 -3.67 11.57 12.11
C CYS A 96 -3.95 12.97 11.57
N ALA A 97 -3.90 13.12 10.24
CA ALA A 97 -4.46 14.28 9.56
C ALA A 97 -6.00 14.31 9.67
N ASN A 98 -6.60 15.50 9.64
CA ASN A 98 -8.05 15.63 9.57
C ASN A 98 -8.58 15.23 8.18
N TRP A 99 -9.22 14.08 8.09
CA TRP A 99 -9.67 13.52 6.81
C TRP A 99 -10.76 14.33 6.12
N ASP A 100 -11.66 14.95 6.90
CA ASP A 100 -12.72 15.78 6.34
C ASP A 100 -12.17 17.01 5.64
N GLU A 101 -11.10 17.60 6.19
CA GLU A 101 -10.38 18.72 5.56
C GLU A 101 -9.63 18.28 4.30
N VAL A 102 -8.93 17.14 4.35
CA VAL A 102 -8.25 16.56 3.17
C VAL A 102 -9.24 16.33 2.03
N TRP A 103 -10.38 15.70 2.34
CA TRP A 103 -11.42 15.41 1.36
C TRP A 103 -12.10 16.68 0.83
N THR A 104 -12.36 17.66 1.70
CA THR A 104 -12.94 18.95 1.31
C THR A 104 -12.02 19.70 0.36
N TYR A 105 -10.72 19.75 0.65
CA TYR A 105 -9.73 20.33 -0.24
C TYR A 105 -9.71 19.62 -1.59
N ALA A 106 -9.66 18.28 -1.59
CA ALA A 106 -9.58 17.45 -2.79
C ALA A 106 -10.80 17.52 -3.71
N LYS A 107 -12.00 17.80 -3.18
CA LYS A 107 -13.20 17.99 -4.01
C LYS A 107 -13.25 19.37 -4.65
N LYS A 108 -12.64 20.37 -4.00
CA LYS A 108 -12.68 21.76 -4.45
C LYS A 108 -11.75 21.98 -5.66
N TYR A 109 -10.67 21.23 -5.75
CA TYR A 109 -9.60 21.38 -6.73
C TYR A 109 -9.37 20.09 -7.52
#